data_AF-A0A1G8WWR9-F1
#
_entry.id   AF-A0A1G8WWR9-F1
#
_cell.length_a   1.000
_cell.length_b   1.000
_cell.length_c   1.000
_cell.angle_alpha   90.00
_cell.angle_beta   90.00
_cell.angle_gamma   90.00
#
_symmetry.space_group_name_H-M   'P 1'
#
loop_
_entity.id
_entity.type
_entity.pdbx_description
1 polymer ?
#
loop_
_entity_poly.entity_id
_entity_poly.type
_entity_poly.pdbx_seq_one_letter_code
_entity_poly.pdbx_strand_id
1 'polypeptide(L)'
;MITFDQLIALYRNTEFSKDGSAGKLTVRDYSIVETLKQIESDEKAFDDAAFTVDSASAVVIGATVSVEIGAPRTGLGFLALTLDRLLENRRNRIAEPERYYLIEERFAYNDTVVPDAVARYRNALRLVRTLKEAAAFLDPYQAEMLFLGSIRLMVRVDFRSSDLVSVNSILVDEFENFVMQKVHKDQKAAIVATTLIETCRTHPEGERFRYLLRHFRDFVTKCEDSYRLFASEFSYDKIRGKAEEAIADYTGKIHKTFHDIQNQIMGIPVASVIIATQLKPATQCDVNFWANLAISLGATLFVALLAFAIVNQLLTLSTIDDDLTRQKTKLKGDYSVVAAEFLPLYRKLENRITLHRFVLGIILVVCGLGALLTWRIYFQLTTLMPWAC
;
A
#
# COMPACT_ATOMS: atom_id res chain seq x y z
N MET A 1 37.42 -35.32 -16.54
CA MET A 1 36.13 -34.64 -16.81
C MET A 1 36.42 -33.23 -17.27
N ILE A 2 35.93 -32.86 -18.45
CA ILE A 2 36.17 -31.54 -19.04
C ILE A 2 35.27 -30.47 -18.39
N THR A 3 35.75 -29.24 -18.29
CA THR A 3 34.97 -28.10 -17.78
C THR A 3 34.63 -27.11 -18.88
N PHE A 4 33.57 -26.33 -18.70
CA PHE A 4 33.20 -25.31 -19.68
C PHE A 4 34.23 -24.19 -19.78
N ASP A 5 34.94 -23.87 -18.68
CA ASP A 5 36.00 -22.86 -18.69
C ASP A 5 37.19 -23.27 -19.56
N GLN A 6 37.50 -24.58 -19.63
CA GLN A 6 38.47 -25.11 -20.58
C GLN A 6 38.00 -24.89 -22.03
N LEU A 7 36.71 -25.09 -22.31
CA LEU A 7 36.14 -24.85 -23.64
C LEU A 7 36.12 -23.37 -24.02
N ILE A 8 35.89 -22.46 -23.06
CA ILE A 8 35.96 -21.01 -23.31
C ILE A 8 37.34 -20.61 -23.84
N ALA A 9 38.41 -21.20 -23.31
CA ALA A 9 39.76 -20.95 -23.82
C ALA A 9 39.90 -21.37 -25.29
N LEU A 10 39.30 -22.50 -25.69
CA LEU A 10 39.26 -22.93 -27.10
C LEU A 10 38.45 -21.96 -27.96
N TYR A 11 37.24 -21.60 -27.52
CA TYR A 11 36.34 -20.72 -28.28
C TYR A 11 36.95 -19.33 -28.50
N ARG A 12 37.58 -18.73 -27.49
CA ARG A 12 38.22 -17.41 -27.61
C ARG A 12 39.38 -17.37 -28.59
N ASN A 13 40.06 -18.49 -28.75
CA ASN A 13 41.20 -18.62 -29.66
C ASN A 13 40.80 -19.21 -31.02
N THR A 14 39.50 -19.41 -31.26
CA THR A 14 38.98 -19.90 -32.53
C THR A 14 38.42 -18.75 -33.37
N GLU A 15 38.89 -18.66 -34.61
CA GLU A 15 38.23 -17.88 -35.65
C GLU A 15 37.12 -18.72 -36.27
N PHE A 16 35.89 -18.52 -35.81
CA PHE A 16 34.72 -19.26 -36.26
C PHE A 16 34.33 -18.95 -37.71
N SER A 17 33.79 -19.96 -38.40
CA SER A 17 33.11 -19.83 -39.67
C SER A 17 31.77 -19.10 -39.48
N LYS A 18 31.13 -18.68 -40.60
CA LYS A 18 29.86 -17.94 -40.56
C LYS A 18 28.74 -18.68 -39.81
N ASP A 19 28.75 -20.01 -39.84
CA ASP A 19 27.71 -20.84 -39.22
C ASP A 19 28.07 -21.26 -37.79
N GLY A 20 29.28 -20.94 -37.31
CA GLY A 20 29.76 -21.25 -35.96
C GLY A 20 30.12 -22.71 -35.71
N SER A 21 29.92 -23.60 -36.69
CA SER A 21 30.14 -25.05 -36.58
C SER A 21 31.56 -25.52 -36.89
N ALA A 22 32.41 -24.63 -37.38
CA ALA A 22 33.80 -24.91 -37.68
C ALA A 22 34.64 -23.64 -37.48
N GLY A 23 35.95 -23.78 -37.44
CA GLY A 23 36.83 -22.62 -37.32
C GLY A 23 38.30 -22.96 -37.42
N LYS A 24 39.12 -21.92 -37.27
CA LYS A 24 40.57 -22.03 -37.16
C LYS A 24 41.00 -21.70 -35.73
N LEU A 25 41.41 -22.71 -34.97
CA LEU A 25 41.91 -22.56 -33.61
C LEU A 25 43.39 -22.19 -33.64
N THR A 26 43.76 -21.12 -32.95
CA THR A 26 45.16 -20.77 -32.71
C THR A 26 45.60 -21.31 -31.35
N VAL A 27 46.55 -22.23 -31.33
CA VAL A 27 47.07 -22.83 -30.10
C VAL A 27 48.03 -21.86 -29.42
N ARG A 28 47.54 -21.03 -28.49
CA ARG A 28 48.35 -19.96 -27.88
C ARG A 28 49.19 -20.38 -26.69
N ASP A 29 48.75 -21.38 -25.94
CA ASP A 29 49.39 -21.79 -24.70
C ASP A 29 49.31 -23.30 -24.48
N TYR A 30 49.96 -23.77 -23.43
CA TYR A 30 50.00 -25.17 -23.07
C TYR A 30 48.64 -25.69 -22.55
N SER A 31 47.80 -24.81 -21.99
CA SER A 31 46.47 -25.18 -21.48
C SER A 31 45.52 -25.63 -22.59
N ILE A 32 45.57 -24.98 -23.75
CA ILE A 32 44.83 -25.39 -24.96
C ILE A 32 45.31 -26.77 -25.42
N VAL A 33 46.62 -27.01 -25.46
CA VAL A 33 47.18 -28.31 -25.86
C VAL A 33 46.71 -29.43 -24.94
N GLU A 34 46.74 -29.21 -23.62
CA GLU A 34 46.25 -30.20 -22.65
C GLU A 34 44.75 -30.46 -22.80
N THR A 35 43.96 -29.41 -23.01
CA THR A 35 42.51 -29.54 -23.22
C THR A 35 42.20 -30.36 -24.48
N LEU A 36 42.89 -30.09 -25.59
CA LEU A 36 42.72 -30.86 -26.83
C LEU A 36 43.14 -32.33 -26.66
N LYS A 37 44.28 -32.60 -26.01
CA LYS A 37 44.70 -33.97 -25.68
C LYS A 37 43.71 -34.69 -24.78
N GLN A 38 43.11 -33.98 -23.82
CA GLN A 38 42.09 -34.55 -22.95
C GLN A 38 40.83 -34.92 -23.76
N ILE A 39 40.40 -34.08 -24.70
CA ILE A 39 39.27 -34.36 -25.59
C ILE A 39 39.57 -35.56 -26.49
N GLU A 40 40.78 -35.68 -27.02
CA GLU A 40 41.17 -36.81 -27.89
C GLU A 40 41.34 -38.15 -27.15
N SER A 41 41.70 -38.13 -25.86
CA SER A 41 42.01 -39.34 -25.09
C SER A 41 40.86 -39.86 -24.22
N ASP A 42 39.88 -39.03 -23.89
CA ASP A 42 38.72 -39.39 -23.06
C ASP A 42 37.42 -39.28 -23.87
N GLU A 43 36.84 -40.43 -24.22
CA GLU A 43 35.59 -40.54 -25.00
C GLU A 43 34.44 -39.72 -24.37
N LYS A 44 34.36 -39.65 -23.02
CA LYS A 44 33.35 -38.83 -22.35
C LYS A 44 33.61 -37.34 -22.52
N ALA A 45 34.88 -36.92 -22.51
CA ALA A 45 35.24 -35.53 -22.73
C ALA A 45 34.96 -35.12 -24.18
N PHE A 46 35.17 -36.02 -25.13
CA PHE A 46 34.80 -35.84 -26.53
C PHE A 46 33.28 -35.63 -26.69
N ASP A 47 32.48 -36.55 -26.15
CA ASP A 47 31.02 -36.47 -26.21
C ASP A 47 30.45 -35.22 -25.50
N ASP A 48 31.02 -34.85 -24.36
CA ASP A 48 30.55 -33.68 -23.59
C ASP A 48 30.93 -32.35 -24.28
N ALA A 49 32.09 -32.27 -24.94
CA ALA A 49 32.60 -31.05 -25.58
C ALA A 49 32.10 -30.85 -27.01
N ALA A 50 31.83 -31.95 -27.73
CA ALA A 50 31.52 -31.97 -29.15
C ALA A 50 32.53 -31.14 -29.98
N PHE A 51 33.83 -31.35 -29.74
CA PHE A 51 34.90 -30.58 -30.36
C PHE A 51 35.90 -31.53 -31.01
N THR A 52 36.16 -31.34 -32.31
CA THR A 52 37.03 -32.22 -33.09
C THR A 52 38.14 -31.41 -33.76
N VAL A 53 39.36 -31.94 -33.71
CA VAL A 53 40.53 -31.37 -34.38
C VAL A 53 40.78 -32.17 -35.66
N ASP A 54 41.05 -31.49 -36.77
CA ASP A 54 41.43 -32.17 -38.01
C ASP A 54 42.79 -32.89 -37.85
N SER A 55 42.77 -34.21 -38.01
CA SER A 55 43.86 -35.14 -37.72
C SER A 55 45.15 -34.86 -38.52
N ALA A 56 45.05 -34.07 -39.58
CA ALA A 56 46.18 -33.68 -40.43
C ALA A 56 47.10 -32.61 -39.80
N SER A 57 46.70 -31.98 -38.68
CA SER A 57 47.39 -30.82 -38.12
C SER A 57 48.12 -31.15 -36.82
N ALA A 58 49.42 -30.85 -36.73
CA ALA A 58 50.16 -31.02 -35.49
C ALA A 58 49.73 -29.98 -34.43
N VAL A 59 49.25 -30.45 -33.28
CA VAL A 59 48.84 -29.59 -32.15
C VAL A 59 50.07 -29.13 -31.38
N VAL A 60 50.70 -28.04 -31.84
CA VAL A 60 51.87 -27.40 -31.23
C VAL A 60 51.57 -25.93 -30.94
N ILE A 61 52.16 -25.37 -29.87
CA ILE A 61 52.01 -23.95 -29.53
C ILE A 61 52.45 -23.08 -30.71
N GLY A 62 51.61 -22.12 -31.09
CA GLY A 62 51.77 -21.23 -32.23
C GLY A 62 51.14 -21.74 -33.53
N ALA A 63 50.68 -23.00 -33.59
CA ALA A 63 50.03 -23.55 -34.78
C ALA A 63 48.57 -23.08 -34.89
N THR A 64 48.10 -22.96 -36.13
CA THR A 64 46.68 -22.77 -36.44
C THR A 64 46.13 -24.08 -36.99
N VAL A 65 45.08 -24.59 -36.35
CA VAL A 65 44.49 -25.89 -36.68
C VAL A 65 43.03 -25.73 -37.04
N SER A 66 42.57 -26.48 -38.05
CA SER A 66 41.15 -26.56 -38.41
C SER A 66 40.40 -27.40 -37.38
N VAL A 67 39.28 -26.86 -36.88
CA VAL A 67 38.45 -27.50 -35.85
C VAL A 67 36.99 -27.52 -36.28
N GLU A 68 36.30 -28.61 -35.94
CA GLU A 68 34.85 -28.73 -36.01
C GLU A 68 34.26 -28.62 -34.60
N ILE A 69 33.21 -27.81 -34.46
CA ILE A 69 32.66 -27.42 -33.18
C ILE A 69 31.15 -27.65 -33.20
N GLY A 70 30.71 -28.61 -32.40
CA GLY A 70 29.30 -28.90 -32.14
C GLY A 70 28.77 -28.18 -30.89
N ALA A 71 27.49 -28.42 -30.60
CA ALA A 71 26.89 -27.96 -29.35
C ALA A 71 27.38 -28.86 -28.21
N PRO A 72 28.03 -28.29 -27.16
CA PRO A 72 28.42 -29.08 -26.01
C PRO A 72 27.18 -29.60 -25.29
N ARG A 73 27.36 -30.63 -24.45
CA ARG A 73 26.26 -31.17 -23.65
C ARG A 73 25.62 -30.06 -22.82
N THR A 74 24.28 -30.01 -22.79
CA THR A 74 23.52 -28.94 -22.12
C THR A 74 23.83 -28.78 -20.63
N GLY A 75 24.26 -29.84 -19.95
CA GLY A 75 24.71 -29.80 -18.56
C GLY A 75 26.11 -29.20 -18.35
N LEU A 76 26.93 -29.12 -19.41
CA LEU A 76 28.25 -28.51 -19.39
C LEU A 76 28.15 -26.99 -19.58
N GLY A 77 27.37 -26.56 -20.57
CA GLY A 77 27.08 -25.16 -20.90
C GLY A 77 26.47 -25.01 -22.28
N PHE A 78 26.26 -23.78 -22.73
CA PHE A 78 25.71 -23.47 -24.06
C PHE A 78 26.73 -22.74 -24.94
N LEU A 79 26.94 -23.25 -26.15
CA LEU A 79 27.60 -22.51 -27.21
C LEU A 79 26.54 -22.01 -28.19
N ALA A 80 26.48 -20.70 -28.42
CA ALA A 80 25.49 -20.11 -29.31
C ALA A 80 26.15 -19.08 -30.24
N LEU A 81 25.74 -19.08 -31.51
CA LEU A 81 26.22 -18.11 -32.49
C LEU A 81 25.81 -16.68 -32.10
N THR A 82 24.53 -16.52 -31.78
CA THR A 82 23.89 -15.26 -31.39
C THR A 82 23.06 -15.44 -30.13
N LEU A 83 22.68 -14.32 -29.51
CA LEU A 83 21.71 -14.32 -28.42
C LEU A 83 20.38 -15.00 -28.82
N ASP A 84 19.91 -14.83 -30.06
CA ASP A 84 18.67 -15.47 -30.51
C ASP A 84 18.77 -17.00 -30.53
N ARG A 85 19.93 -17.55 -30.89
CA ARG A 85 20.19 -19.01 -30.78
C ARG A 85 20.16 -19.47 -29.33
N LEU A 86 20.72 -18.69 -28.40
CA LEU A 86 20.64 -19.00 -26.97
C LEU A 86 19.18 -19.01 -26.48
N LEU A 87 18.34 -18.12 -27.01
CA LEU A 87 16.92 -17.98 -26.67
C LEU A 87 15.99 -19.01 -27.36
N GLU A 88 16.50 -19.88 -28.23
CA GLU A 88 15.72 -21.02 -28.76
C GLU A 88 15.29 -21.97 -27.64
N ASN A 89 16.14 -22.13 -26.62
CA ASN A 89 15.78 -22.84 -25.40
C ASN A 89 14.88 -21.94 -24.54
N ARG A 90 13.62 -22.35 -24.36
CA ARG A 90 12.61 -21.59 -23.61
C ARG A 90 13.01 -21.29 -22.17
N ARG A 91 13.77 -22.19 -21.53
CA ARG A 91 14.26 -21.97 -20.16
C ARG A 91 15.16 -20.74 -20.06
N ASN A 92 15.89 -20.44 -21.12
CA ASN A 92 16.79 -19.29 -21.18
C ASN A 92 16.02 -17.97 -21.28
N ARG A 93 14.71 -17.99 -21.54
CA ARG A 93 13.88 -16.78 -21.56
C ARG A 93 13.39 -16.36 -20.18
N ILE A 94 13.49 -17.25 -19.19
CA ILE A 94 13.02 -17.03 -17.82
C ILE A 94 14.17 -17.03 -16.81
N ALA A 95 15.30 -17.64 -17.14
CA ALA A 95 16.50 -17.67 -16.29
C ALA A 95 17.77 -17.67 -17.15
N GLU A 96 18.80 -16.95 -16.71
CA GLU A 96 20.10 -16.96 -17.37
C GLU A 96 20.76 -18.34 -17.20
N PRO A 97 21.30 -18.96 -18.26
CA PRO A 97 22.09 -20.19 -18.13
C PRO A 97 23.30 -19.97 -17.24
N GLU A 98 23.66 -20.98 -16.44
CA GLU A 98 24.83 -20.89 -15.57
C GLU A 98 26.13 -20.71 -16.34
N ARG A 99 26.22 -21.30 -17.54
CA ARG A 99 27.42 -21.34 -18.38
C ARG A 99 27.03 -21.22 -19.84
N TYR A 100 27.54 -20.20 -20.51
CA TYR A 100 27.36 -20.02 -21.95
C TYR A 100 28.48 -19.18 -22.57
N TYR A 101 28.61 -19.30 -23.89
CA TYR A 101 29.49 -18.49 -24.72
C TYR A 101 28.74 -18.04 -25.98
N LEU A 102 28.82 -16.75 -26.29
CA LEU A 102 28.26 -16.14 -27.49
C LEU A 102 29.39 -15.84 -28.49
N ILE A 103 29.28 -16.40 -29.71
CA ILE A 103 30.33 -16.32 -30.73
C ILE A 103 30.45 -14.92 -31.32
N GLU A 104 29.34 -14.32 -31.76
CA GLU A 104 29.36 -12.99 -32.41
C GLU A 104 29.81 -11.90 -31.44
N GLU A 105 29.32 -11.93 -30.21
CA GLU A 105 29.69 -10.98 -29.16
C GLU A 105 31.04 -11.29 -28.49
N ARG A 106 31.64 -12.46 -28.79
CA ARG A 106 32.84 -13.00 -28.13
C ARG A 106 32.79 -12.90 -26.60
N PHE A 107 31.63 -13.24 -26.04
CA PHE A 107 31.32 -13.03 -24.64
C PHE A 107 31.08 -14.36 -23.93
N ALA A 108 31.76 -14.56 -22.81
CA ALA A 108 31.52 -15.65 -21.88
C ALA A 108 30.68 -15.19 -20.67
N TYR A 109 29.93 -16.11 -20.07
CA TYR A 109 29.09 -15.85 -18.90
C TYR A 109 29.78 -15.13 -17.72
N ASN A 110 31.10 -15.30 -17.58
CA ASN A 110 31.94 -14.76 -16.50
C ASN A 110 32.78 -13.54 -16.91
N ASP A 111 32.57 -12.97 -18.09
CA ASP A 111 33.28 -11.78 -18.53
C ASP A 111 32.83 -10.52 -17.78
N THR A 112 33.81 -9.65 -17.47
CA THR A 112 33.57 -8.40 -16.74
C THR A 112 32.91 -7.33 -17.60
N VAL A 113 33.28 -7.27 -18.89
CA VAL A 113 32.72 -6.31 -19.86
C VAL A 113 31.54 -6.98 -20.55
N VAL A 114 30.33 -6.52 -20.20
CA VAL A 114 29.08 -7.10 -20.70
C VAL A 114 28.62 -6.34 -21.95
N PRO A 115 28.42 -7.03 -23.09
CA PRO A 115 27.86 -6.41 -24.30
C PRO A 115 26.43 -5.89 -24.07
N ASP A 116 26.06 -4.83 -24.78
CA ASP A 116 24.73 -4.22 -24.68
C ASP A 116 23.58 -5.22 -24.91
N ALA A 117 23.74 -6.16 -25.83
CA ALA A 117 22.75 -7.21 -26.10
C ALA A 117 22.49 -8.08 -24.86
N VAL A 118 23.57 -8.48 -24.16
CA VAL A 118 23.51 -9.28 -22.93
C VAL A 118 22.95 -8.46 -21.77
N ALA A 119 23.31 -7.18 -21.68
CA ALA A 119 22.75 -6.28 -20.67
C ALA A 119 21.23 -6.13 -20.81
N ARG A 120 20.72 -5.94 -22.04
CA ARG A 120 19.28 -5.89 -22.32
C ARG A 120 18.59 -7.23 -22.01
N TYR A 121 19.22 -8.34 -22.34
CA TYR A 121 18.73 -9.67 -21.98
C TYR A 121 18.59 -9.85 -20.47
N ARG A 122 19.60 -9.45 -19.69
CA ARG A 122 19.52 -9.46 -18.21
C ARG A 122 18.39 -8.57 -17.68
N ASN A 123 18.16 -7.41 -18.28
CA ASN A 123 17.01 -6.55 -17.94
C ASN A 123 15.66 -7.23 -18.26
N ALA A 124 15.56 -7.99 -19.35
CA ALA A 124 14.35 -8.76 -19.66
C ALA A 124 14.10 -9.87 -18.62
N LEU A 125 15.15 -10.57 -18.19
CA LEU A 125 15.05 -11.59 -17.13
C LEU A 125 14.64 -10.99 -15.78
N ARG A 126 15.15 -9.80 -15.46
CA ARG A 126 14.73 -9.01 -14.31
C ARG A 126 13.24 -8.67 -14.38
N LEU A 127 12.77 -8.16 -15.52
CA LEU A 127 11.34 -7.92 -15.75
C LEU A 127 10.50 -9.19 -15.57
N VAL A 128 10.92 -10.33 -16.13
CA VAL A 128 10.22 -11.62 -15.95
C VAL A 128 10.13 -11.99 -14.47
N ARG A 129 11.21 -11.81 -13.70
CA ARG A 129 11.23 -12.05 -12.26
C ARG A 129 10.26 -11.14 -11.51
N THR A 130 10.16 -9.88 -11.90
CA THR A 130 9.23 -8.91 -11.29
C THR A 130 7.78 -9.25 -11.62
N LEU A 131 7.49 -9.61 -12.87
CA LEU A 131 6.16 -10.06 -13.29
C LEU A 131 5.73 -11.34 -12.58
N LYS A 132 6.67 -12.23 -12.26
CA LYS A 132 6.42 -13.45 -11.49
C LYS A 132 5.83 -13.16 -10.10
N GLU A 133 6.20 -12.04 -9.45
CA GLU A 133 5.62 -11.66 -8.14
C GLU A 133 4.11 -11.37 -8.22
N ALA A 134 3.60 -11.01 -9.40
CA ALA A 134 2.18 -10.77 -9.66
C ALA A 134 1.48 -11.96 -10.33
N ALA A 135 2.23 -12.99 -10.76
CA ALA A 135 1.68 -14.17 -11.39
C ALA A 135 1.22 -15.18 -10.33
N ALA A 136 0.10 -15.85 -10.60
CA ALA A 136 -0.37 -16.95 -9.75
C ALA A 136 0.51 -18.20 -9.89
N PHE A 137 1.07 -18.42 -11.07
CA PHE A 137 1.98 -19.54 -11.36
C PHE A 137 2.87 -19.24 -12.56
N LEU A 138 4.08 -19.80 -12.56
CA LEU A 138 5.01 -19.82 -13.70
C LEU A 138 5.34 -21.28 -14.02
N ASP A 139 5.02 -21.72 -15.24
CA ASP A 139 5.48 -23.00 -15.78
C ASP A 139 6.91 -22.84 -16.35
N PRO A 140 7.94 -23.45 -15.73
CA PRO A 140 9.31 -23.31 -16.19
C PRO A 140 9.61 -24.08 -17.49
N TYR A 141 8.80 -25.08 -17.85
CA TYR A 141 8.99 -25.88 -19.07
C TYR A 141 8.41 -25.18 -20.29
N GLN A 142 7.22 -24.58 -20.14
CA GLN A 142 6.58 -23.81 -21.21
C GLN A 142 7.01 -22.34 -21.25
N ALA A 143 7.69 -21.87 -20.20
CA ALA A 143 7.99 -20.45 -19.98
C ALA A 143 6.71 -19.61 -19.99
N GLU A 144 5.68 -20.06 -19.26
CA GLU A 144 4.35 -19.45 -19.28
C GLU A 144 3.93 -18.97 -17.89
N MET A 145 3.46 -17.72 -17.81
CA MET A 145 2.93 -17.13 -16.59
C MET A 145 1.41 -17.08 -16.64
N LEU A 146 0.79 -17.47 -15.52
CA LEU A 146 -0.65 -17.39 -15.29
C LEU A 146 -0.98 -16.16 -14.46
N PHE A 147 -1.79 -15.26 -15.00
CA PHE A 147 -2.35 -14.11 -14.28
C PHE A 147 -3.84 -14.29 -14.03
N LEU A 148 -4.27 -13.93 -12.82
CA LEU A 148 -5.65 -14.00 -12.37
C LEU A 148 -6.20 -12.58 -12.16
N GLY A 149 -7.41 -12.34 -12.64
CA GLY A 149 -8.12 -11.08 -12.51
C GLY A 149 -9.57 -11.25 -12.97
N SER A 150 -10.09 -10.30 -13.74
CA SER A 150 -11.43 -10.41 -14.35
C SER A 150 -11.57 -11.65 -15.25
N ILE A 151 -10.46 -12.08 -15.86
CA ILE A 151 -10.33 -13.30 -16.63
C ILE A 151 -9.02 -13.99 -16.25
N ARG A 152 -8.92 -15.27 -16.61
CA ARG A 152 -7.65 -16.00 -16.60
C ARG A 152 -6.85 -15.65 -17.86
N LEU A 153 -5.61 -15.18 -17.72
CA LEU A 153 -4.72 -14.91 -18.86
C LEU A 153 -3.40 -15.68 -18.73
N MET A 154 -3.05 -16.42 -19.77
CA MET A 154 -1.73 -17.05 -19.93
C MET A 154 -0.84 -16.13 -20.77
N VAL A 155 0.38 -15.86 -20.32
CA VAL A 155 1.38 -15.11 -21.07
C VAL A 155 2.63 -15.96 -21.20
N ARG A 156 2.92 -16.41 -22.42
CA ARG A 156 4.17 -17.09 -22.76
C ARG A 156 5.28 -16.07 -22.89
N VAL A 157 6.38 -16.29 -22.18
CA VAL A 157 7.61 -15.50 -22.26
C VAL A 157 8.33 -15.86 -23.57
N ASP A 158 7.92 -15.17 -24.63
CA ASP A 158 8.50 -15.30 -25.97
C ASP A 158 9.02 -13.94 -26.41
N PHE A 159 10.31 -13.86 -26.72
CA PHE A 159 10.98 -12.66 -27.22
C PHE A 159 12.25 -13.03 -27.97
N ARG A 160 12.67 -12.12 -28.86
CA ARG A 160 13.96 -12.16 -29.56
C ARG A 160 14.83 -10.99 -29.11
N SER A 161 16.12 -11.05 -29.44
CA SER A 161 17.10 -9.98 -29.24
C SER A 161 16.58 -8.62 -29.74
N SER A 162 15.92 -8.61 -30.90
CA SER A 162 15.32 -7.42 -31.53
C SER A 162 14.13 -6.81 -30.76
N ASP A 163 13.44 -7.57 -29.91
CA ASP A 163 12.34 -7.05 -29.10
C ASP A 163 12.84 -6.36 -27.82
N LEU A 164 14.12 -6.53 -27.47
CA LEU A 164 14.70 -6.00 -26.22
C LEU A 164 15.14 -4.54 -26.33
N VAL A 165 14.97 -3.90 -27.49
CA VAL A 165 15.43 -2.53 -27.74
C VAL A 165 14.77 -1.51 -26.80
N SER A 166 13.49 -1.70 -26.47
CA SER A 166 12.72 -0.83 -25.57
C SER A 166 12.97 -1.09 -24.08
N VAL A 167 13.64 -2.19 -23.74
CA VAL A 167 13.88 -2.62 -22.35
C VAL A 167 15.18 -2.00 -21.83
N ASN A 168 15.07 -0.80 -21.26
CA ASN A 168 16.18 -0.13 -20.60
C ASN A 168 16.18 -0.41 -19.08
N SER A 169 17.34 -0.26 -18.44
CA SER A 169 17.50 -0.54 -17.01
C SER A 169 16.67 0.38 -16.12
N ILE A 170 16.58 1.68 -16.45
CA ILE A 170 15.87 2.68 -15.64
C ILE A 170 14.40 2.30 -15.45
N LEU A 171 13.70 1.97 -16.54
CA LEU A 171 12.29 1.60 -16.49
C LEU A 171 12.07 0.27 -15.75
N VAL A 172 13.01 -0.67 -15.88
CA VAL A 172 12.96 -1.95 -15.14
C VAL A 172 13.19 -1.72 -13.65
N ASP A 173 14.12 -0.83 -13.28
CA ASP A 173 14.39 -0.44 -11.89
C ASP A 173 13.17 0.25 -11.27
N GLU A 174 12.51 1.16 -12.00
CA GLU A 174 11.26 1.81 -11.59
C GLU A 174 10.16 0.77 -11.31
N PHE A 175 9.95 -0.16 -12.23
CA PHE A 175 8.94 -1.21 -12.08
C PHE A 175 9.25 -2.18 -10.94
N GLU A 176 10.52 -2.61 -10.80
CA GLU A 176 10.97 -3.43 -9.68
C GLU A 176 10.72 -2.73 -8.34
N ASN A 177 11.09 -1.46 -8.23
CA ASN A 177 10.87 -0.69 -7.02
C ASN A 177 9.38 -0.53 -6.71
N PHE A 178 8.54 -0.35 -7.72
CA PHE A 178 7.08 -0.31 -7.54
C PHE A 178 6.56 -1.62 -6.94
N VAL A 179 6.87 -2.77 -7.55
CA VAL A 179 6.33 -4.09 -7.18
C VAL A 179 6.92 -4.65 -5.89
N MET A 180 8.22 -4.47 -5.65
CA MET A 180 8.95 -5.10 -4.53
C MET A 180 8.77 -4.37 -3.19
N GLN A 181 8.24 -3.14 -3.21
CA GLN A 181 7.90 -2.43 -1.98
C GLN A 181 6.85 -3.20 -1.16
N LYS A 182 7.12 -3.42 0.13
CA LYS A 182 6.23 -4.16 1.04
C LYS A 182 4.86 -3.49 1.25
N VAL A 183 4.78 -2.17 1.09
CA VAL A 183 3.53 -1.43 1.30
C VAL A 183 2.53 -1.80 0.22
N HIS A 184 1.40 -2.36 0.64
CA HIS A 184 0.30 -2.80 -0.23
C HIS A 184 0.75 -3.81 -1.30
N LYS A 185 1.69 -4.71 -0.95
CA LYS A 185 2.28 -5.69 -1.88
C LYS A 185 1.22 -6.47 -2.65
N ASP A 186 0.24 -7.03 -1.94
CA ASP A 186 -0.82 -7.86 -2.56
C ASP A 186 -1.69 -7.05 -3.52
N GLN A 187 -1.99 -5.79 -3.18
CA GLN A 187 -2.78 -4.90 -4.04
C GLN A 187 -1.99 -4.46 -5.27
N LYS A 188 -0.70 -4.17 -5.11
CA LYS A 188 0.18 -3.88 -6.25
C LYS A 188 0.31 -5.08 -7.19
N ALA A 189 0.45 -6.29 -6.65
CA ALA A 189 0.45 -7.52 -7.44
C ALA A 189 -0.87 -7.69 -8.21
N ALA A 190 -2.02 -7.46 -7.57
CA ALA A 190 -3.33 -7.50 -8.22
C ALA A 190 -3.50 -6.42 -9.31
N ILE A 191 -3.00 -5.21 -9.07
CA ILE A 191 -2.98 -4.12 -10.06
C ILE A 191 -2.15 -4.54 -11.28
N VAL A 192 -0.92 -5.02 -11.07
CA VAL A 192 -0.03 -5.50 -12.14
C VAL A 192 -0.71 -6.60 -12.96
N ALA A 193 -1.32 -7.60 -12.31
CA ALA A 193 -2.04 -8.67 -12.99
C ALA A 193 -3.21 -8.13 -13.83
N THR A 194 -4.00 -7.21 -13.28
CA THR A 194 -5.16 -6.61 -13.96
C THR A 194 -4.73 -5.77 -15.16
N THR A 195 -3.76 -4.88 -14.97
CA THR A 195 -3.22 -4.04 -16.05
C THR A 195 -2.59 -4.89 -17.15
N LEU A 196 -1.92 -5.98 -16.79
CA LEU A 196 -1.34 -6.91 -17.76
C LEU A 196 -2.42 -7.65 -18.55
N ILE A 197 -3.49 -8.08 -17.88
CA ILE A 197 -4.66 -8.66 -18.54
C ILE A 197 -5.26 -7.70 -19.54
N GLU A 198 -5.51 -6.45 -19.15
CA GLU A 198 -6.09 -5.43 -20.03
C GLU A 198 -5.20 -5.10 -21.22
N THR A 199 -3.88 -5.04 -21.00
CA THR A 199 -2.89 -4.73 -22.03
C THR A 199 -2.74 -5.86 -23.05
N CYS A 200 -2.83 -7.12 -22.60
CA CYS A 200 -2.50 -8.28 -23.44
C CYS A 200 -3.70 -9.09 -23.94
N ARG A 201 -4.91 -8.94 -23.38
CA ARG A 201 -6.08 -9.79 -23.70
C ARG A 201 -6.50 -9.76 -25.16
N THR A 202 -6.27 -8.66 -25.87
CA THR A 202 -6.62 -8.49 -27.29
C THR A 202 -5.60 -9.10 -28.24
N HIS A 203 -4.46 -9.59 -27.72
CA HIS A 203 -3.36 -10.12 -28.53
C HIS A 203 -3.31 -11.66 -28.50
N PRO A 204 -2.93 -12.30 -29.63
CA PRO A 204 -2.67 -13.74 -29.69
C PRO A 204 -1.60 -14.16 -28.67
N GLU A 205 -1.72 -15.37 -28.15
CA GLU A 205 -0.87 -15.87 -27.05
C GLU A 205 0.65 -15.70 -27.29
N GLY A 206 1.12 -15.99 -28.51
CA GLY A 206 2.54 -15.87 -28.87
C GLY A 206 3.05 -14.44 -29.02
N GLU A 207 2.17 -13.43 -29.07
CA GLU A 207 2.56 -12.03 -29.24
C GLU A 207 2.47 -11.21 -27.95
N ARG A 208 1.77 -11.71 -26.93
CA ARG A 208 1.47 -10.96 -25.69
C ARG A 208 2.72 -10.40 -25.02
N PHE A 209 3.74 -11.22 -24.81
CA PHE A 209 4.95 -10.78 -24.13
C PHE A 209 5.75 -9.78 -24.98
N ARG A 210 5.89 -10.03 -26.29
CA ARG A 210 6.55 -9.10 -27.22
C ARG A 210 5.84 -7.74 -27.27
N TYR A 211 4.51 -7.76 -27.25
CA TYR A 211 3.69 -6.55 -27.18
C TYR A 211 3.92 -5.81 -25.86
N LEU A 212 3.93 -6.53 -24.72
CA LEU A 212 4.26 -5.95 -23.42
C LEU A 212 5.64 -5.28 -23.43
N LEU A 213 6.67 -5.90 -24.01
CA LEU A 213 8.02 -5.32 -24.10
C LEU A 213 8.02 -4.00 -24.90
N ARG A 214 7.28 -3.94 -26.00
CA ARG A 214 7.19 -2.73 -26.85
C ARG A 214 6.44 -1.59 -26.16
N HIS A 215 5.45 -1.90 -25.34
CA HIS A 215 4.62 -0.94 -24.60
C HIS A 215 4.94 -0.90 -23.10
N PHE A 216 6.16 -1.29 -22.72
CA PHE A 216 6.49 -1.51 -21.31
C PHE A 216 6.36 -0.21 -20.49
N ARG A 217 6.72 0.95 -21.05
CA ARG A 217 6.54 2.25 -20.38
C ARG A 217 5.07 2.54 -20.06
N ASP A 218 4.19 2.41 -21.06
CA ASP A 218 2.75 2.66 -20.88
C ASP A 218 2.15 1.70 -19.85
N PHE A 219 2.63 0.45 -19.83
CA PHE A 219 2.25 -0.54 -18.83
C PHE A 219 2.64 -0.12 -17.41
N VAL A 220 3.89 0.32 -17.18
CA VAL A 220 4.35 0.81 -15.87
C VAL A 220 3.51 2.01 -15.43
N THR A 221 3.30 3.00 -16.31
CA THR A 221 2.49 4.19 -15.99
C THR A 221 1.05 3.82 -15.59
N LYS A 222 0.40 2.89 -16.32
CA LYS A 222 -0.94 2.42 -15.96
C LYS A 222 -0.99 1.72 -14.60
N CYS A 223 0.04 0.95 -14.24
CA CYS A 223 0.15 0.33 -12.92
C CYS A 223 0.25 1.40 -11.82
N GLU A 224 1.10 2.41 -12.02
CA GLU A 224 1.28 3.51 -11.07
C GLU A 224 0.00 4.34 -10.88
N ASP A 225 -0.68 4.68 -11.97
CA ASP A 225 -1.93 5.45 -11.91
C ASP A 225 -3.05 4.65 -11.25
N SER A 226 -3.16 3.36 -11.53
CA SER A 226 -4.10 2.46 -10.86
C SER A 226 -3.82 2.37 -9.35
N TYR A 227 -2.54 2.33 -8.97
CA TYR A 227 -2.15 2.37 -7.56
C TYR A 227 -2.45 3.70 -6.90
N ARG A 228 -2.23 4.83 -7.58
CA ARG A 228 -2.61 6.16 -7.07
C ARG A 228 -4.11 6.25 -6.80
N LEU A 229 -4.93 5.71 -7.71
CA LEU A 229 -6.39 5.65 -7.52
C LEU A 229 -6.73 4.80 -6.29
N PHE A 230 -6.21 3.57 -6.21
CA PHE A 230 -6.39 2.70 -5.04
C PHE A 230 -5.96 3.37 -3.73
N ALA A 231 -4.79 4.00 -3.70
CA ALA A 231 -4.27 4.68 -2.52
C ALA A 231 -5.14 5.87 -2.11
N SER A 232 -5.73 6.57 -3.08
CA SER A 232 -6.68 7.66 -2.83
C SER A 232 -8.01 7.15 -2.26
N GLU A 233 -8.53 6.02 -2.76
CA GLU A 233 -9.74 5.37 -2.25
C GLU A 233 -9.52 4.79 -0.84
N PHE A 234 -8.39 4.14 -0.59
CA PHE A 234 -8.05 3.65 0.74
C PHE A 234 -7.89 4.79 1.77
N SER A 235 -7.30 5.92 1.34
CA SER A 235 -7.25 7.12 2.17
C SER A 235 -8.66 7.63 2.47
N TYR A 236 -9.55 7.66 1.47
CA TYR A 236 -10.95 8.04 1.63
C TYR A 236 -11.67 7.19 2.68
N ASP A 237 -11.62 5.86 2.56
CA ASP A 237 -12.30 4.96 3.51
C ASP A 237 -11.78 5.12 4.94
N LYS A 238 -10.46 5.35 5.10
CA LYS A 238 -9.87 5.62 6.40
C LYS A 238 -10.30 6.97 6.98
N ILE A 239 -10.38 8.01 6.16
CA ILE A 239 -10.86 9.35 6.57
C ILE A 239 -12.34 9.26 6.98
N ARG A 240 -13.15 8.56 6.18
CA ARG A 240 -14.55 8.29 6.45
C ARG A 240 -14.74 7.59 7.78
N GLY A 241 -14.04 6.47 8.00
CA GLY A 241 -14.13 5.71 9.26
C GLY A 241 -13.77 6.57 10.48
N LYS A 242 -12.72 7.39 10.39
CA LYS A 242 -12.35 8.33 11.46
C LYS A 242 -13.40 9.41 11.71
N ALA A 243 -14.01 9.94 10.64
CA ALA A 243 -15.06 10.96 10.77
C ALA A 243 -16.33 10.37 11.41
N GLU A 244 -16.74 9.16 11.01
CA GLU A 244 -17.87 8.44 11.59
C GLU A 244 -17.65 8.12 13.07
N GLU A 245 -16.45 7.64 13.45
CA GLU A 245 -16.07 7.38 14.84
C GLU A 245 -16.13 8.66 15.69
N ALA A 246 -15.54 9.76 15.19
CA ALA A 246 -15.58 11.05 15.88
C ALA A 246 -17.02 11.56 16.09
N ILE A 247 -17.85 11.48 15.05
CA ILE A 247 -19.26 11.88 15.11
C ILE A 247 -20.02 11.05 16.17
N ALA A 248 -19.78 9.73 16.22
CA ALA A 248 -20.37 8.86 17.21
C ALA A 248 -19.92 9.22 18.64
N ASP A 249 -18.62 9.44 18.85
CA ASP A 249 -18.06 9.85 20.13
C ASP A 249 -18.64 11.19 20.63
N TYR A 250 -18.65 12.23 19.78
CA TYR A 250 -19.24 13.53 20.14
C TYR A 250 -20.75 13.44 20.38
N THR A 251 -21.47 12.62 19.61
CA THR A 251 -22.89 12.36 19.86
C THR A 251 -23.08 11.75 21.25
N GLY A 252 -22.25 10.77 21.62
CA GLY A 252 -22.23 10.17 22.95
C GLY A 252 -21.93 11.18 24.05
N LYS A 253 -20.92 12.03 23.88
CA LYS A 253 -20.55 13.10 24.83
C LYS A 253 -21.69 14.11 25.03
N ILE A 254 -22.32 14.58 23.96
CA ILE A 254 -23.48 15.49 24.05
C ILE A 254 -24.65 14.80 24.76
N HIS A 255 -24.97 13.55 24.42
CA HIS A 255 -26.01 12.78 25.12
C HIS A 255 -25.73 12.65 26.62
N LYS A 256 -24.49 12.34 26.99
CA LYS A 256 -24.07 12.24 28.39
C LYS A 256 -24.28 13.56 29.12
N THR A 257 -23.92 14.70 28.49
CA THR A 257 -24.12 16.00 29.16
C THR A 257 -25.59 16.30 29.49
N PHE A 258 -26.52 15.85 28.65
CA PHE A 258 -27.94 15.96 28.91
C PHE A 258 -28.42 14.99 29.99
N HIS A 259 -27.98 13.74 29.92
CA HIS A 259 -28.35 12.70 30.88
C HIS A 259 -27.91 13.07 32.31
N ASP A 260 -26.70 13.62 32.48
CA ASP A 260 -26.13 13.94 33.80
C ASP A 260 -26.89 15.05 34.55
N ILE A 261 -27.65 15.90 33.85
CA ILE A 261 -28.47 16.98 34.45
C ILE A 261 -29.97 16.60 34.55
N GLN A 262 -30.38 15.50 33.91
CA GLN A 262 -31.78 15.10 33.79
C GLN A 262 -32.44 14.86 35.16
N ASN A 263 -31.71 14.24 36.09
CA ASN A 263 -32.23 13.94 37.43
C ASN A 263 -32.53 15.22 38.23
N GLN A 264 -31.67 16.23 38.09
CA GLN A 264 -31.82 17.52 38.78
C GLN A 264 -33.00 18.30 38.20
N ILE A 265 -33.20 18.24 36.88
CA ILE A 265 -34.35 18.86 36.20
C ILE A 265 -35.67 18.19 36.64
N MET A 266 -35.70 16.86 36.76
CA MET A 266 -36.86 16.12 37.26
C MET A 266 -37.23 16.48 38.71
N GLY A 267 -36.29 17.01 39.50
CA GLY A 267 -36.54 17.51 40.85
C GLY A 267 -37.31 18.83 40.89
N ILE A 268 -37.31 19.62 39.82
CA ILE A 268 -37.91 20.97 39.79
C ILE A 268 -39.43 20.94 40.02
N PRO A 269 -40.24 20.10 39.33
CA PRO A 269 -41.69 20.05 39.57
C PRO A 269 -42.04 19.65 41.00
N VAL A 270 -41.33 18.65 41.55
CA VAL A 270 -41.54 18.16 42.92
C VAL A 270 -41.23 19.27 43.92
N ALA A 271 -40.07 19.92 43.80
CA ALA A 271 -39.68 21.03 44.67
C ALA A 271 -40.68 22.19 44.59
N SER A 272 -41.20 22.49 43.39
CA SER A 272 -42.19 23.56 43.18
C SER A 272 -43.50 23.29 43.93
N VAL A 273 -44.02 22.05 43.87
CA VAL A 273 -45.24 21.66 44.60
C VAL A 273 -45.03 21.72 46.11
N ILE A 274 -43.87 21.27 46.60
CA ILE A 274 -43.53 21.32 48.02
C ILE A 274 -43.52 22.78 48.52
N ILE A 275 -42.84 23.68 47.81
CA ILE A 275 -42.78 25.10 48.20
C ILE A 275 -44.18 25.71 48.19
N ALA A 276 -44.99 25.45 47.16
CA ALA A 276 -46.33 26.00 47.02
C ALA A 276 -47.30 25.55 48.12
N THR A 277 -47.11 24.35 48.68
CA THR A 277 -48.03 23.75 49.67
C THR A 277 -47.59 23.96 51.12
N GLN A 278 -46.30 24.20 51.36
CA GLN A 278 -45.74 24.24 52.72
C GLN A 278 -45.62 25.63 53.33
N LEU A 279 -45.68 26.70 52.53
CA LEU A 279 -45.68 28.07 53.05
C LEU A 279 -47.04 28.43 53.68
N LYS A 280 -47.03 28.92 54.91
CA LYS A 280 -48.24 29.24 55.70
C LYS A 280 -48.23 30.68 56.22
N PRO A 281 -49.40 31.30 56.49
CA PRO A 281 -49.44 32.62 57.15
C PRO A 281 -48.78 32.59 58.53
N ALA A 282 -47.93 33.57 58.85
CA ALA A 282 -47.27 33.70 60.15
C ALA A 282 -47.33 35.17 60.63
N THR A 283 -47.99 35.40 61.76
CA THR A 283 -48.22 36.74 62.34
C THR A 283 -47.41 37.01 63.62
N GLN A 284 -46.77 35.98 64.18
CA GLN A 284 -45.89 36.04 65.35
C GLN A 284 -44.64 35.19 65.10
N CYS A 285 -43.62 35.28 65.96
CA CYS A 285 -42.39 34.48 65.91
C CYS A 285 -42.65 33.02 66.30
N ASP A 286 -43.59 32.37 65.62
CA ASP A 286 -44.05 31.01 65.89
C ASP A 286 -43.31 29.98 65.02
N VAL A 287 -43.70 28.71 65.15
CA VAL A 287 -43.12 27.62 64.37
C VAL A 287 -43.31 27.84 62.86
N ASN A 288 -44.38 28.51 62.43
CA ASN A 288 -44.66 28.78 61.02
C ASN A 288 -43.69 29.81 60.43
N PHE A 289 -43.30 30.84 61.20
CA PHE A 289 -42.25 31.78 60.80
C PHE A 289 -40.94 31.07 60.46
N TRP A 290 -40.43 30.23 61.37
CA TRP A 290 -39.17 29.50 61.19
C TRP A 290 -39.27 28.46 60.07
N ALA A 291 -40.42 27.80 59.91
CA ALA A 291 -40.67 26.87 58.81
C ALA A 291 -40.62 27.58 57.45
N ASN A 292 -41.31 28.72 57.30
CA ASN A 292 -41.31 29.51 56.07
C ASN A 292 -39.90 30.00 55.69
N LEU A 293 -39.12 30.43 56.69
CA LEU A 293 -37.74 30.87 56.50
C LEU A 293 -36.85 29.70 56.04
N ALA A 294 -36.97 28.54 56.71
CA ALA A 294 -36.23 27.33 56.35
C ALA A 294 -36.57 26.84 54.92
N ILE A 295 -37.84 26.87 54.53
CA ILE A 295 -38.29 26.53 53.16
C ILE A 295 -37.69 27.50 52.14
N SER A 296 -37.73 28.80 52.41
CA SER A 296 -37.23 29.83 51.49
C SER A 296 -35.71 29.78 51.31
N LEU A 297 -34.98 29.55 52.41
CA LEU A 297 -33.53 29.32 52.39
C LEU A 297 -33.19 28.01 51.67
N GLY A 298 -33.93 26.92 51.93
CA GLY A 298 -33.76 25.64 51.26
C GLY A 298 -34.02 25.72 49.75
N ALA A 299 -35.05 26.43 49.33
CA ALA A 299 -35.34 26.70 47.92
C ALA A 299 -34.21 27.50 47.25
N THR A 300 -33.68 28.51 47.95
CA THR A 300 -32.56 29.32 47.46
C THR A 300 -31.28 28.49 47.32
N LEU A 301 -30.99 27.65 48.31
CA LEU A 301 -29.84 26.74 48.29
C LEU A 301 -29.96 25.73 47.14
N PHE A 302 -31.15 25.14 46.93
CA PHE A 302 -31.41 24.23 45.82
C PHE A 302 -31.16 24.90 44.47
N VAL A 303 -31.67 26.12 44.26
CA VAL A 303 -31.44 26.88 43.02
C VAL A 303 -29.96 27.22 42.84
N ALA A 304 -29.23 27.55 43.91
CA ALA A 304 -27.80 27.82 43.84
C ALA A 304 -26.99 26.57 43.42
N LEU A 305 -27.28 25.40 44.01
CA LEU A 305 -26.62 24.14 43.64
C LEU A 305 -26.97 23.70 42.21
N LEU A 306 -28.24 23.86 41.81
CA LEU A 306 -28.68 23.60 40.44
C LEU A 306 -27.99 24.53 39.44
N ALA A 307 -27.86 25.82 39.77
CA ALA A 307 -27.15 26.79 38.94
C ALA A 307 -25.68 26.39 38.76
N PHE A 308 -25.00 25.95 39.83
CA PHE A 308 -23.64 25.44 39.74
C PHE A 308 -23.54 24.22 38.80
N ALA A 309 -24.45 23.26 38.94
CA ALA A 309 -24.49 22.08 38.08
C ALA A 309 -24.74 22.44 36.60
N ILE A 310 -25.66 23.39 36.33
CA ILE A 310 -25.94 23.88 34.98
C ILE A 310 -24.72 24.59 34.39
N VAL A 311 -24.05 25.47 35.14
CA VAL A 311 -22.84 26.18 34.70
C VAL A 311 -21.72 25.19 34.34
N ASN A 312 -21.50 24.18 35.18
CA ASN A 312 -20.54 23.12 34.88
C ASN A 312 -20.85 22.41 33.54
N GLN A 313 -22.13 22.19 33.26
CA GLN A 313 -22.55 21.55 32.02
C GLN A 313 -22.41 22.45 30.80
N LEU A 314 -22.66 23.76 30.96
CA LEU A 314 -22.40 24.75 29.91
C LEU A 314 -20.91 24.84 29.57
N LEU A 315 -20.03 24.80 30.58
CA LEU A 315 -18.58 24.77 30.37
C LEU A 315 -18.13 23.51 29.63
N THR A 316 -18.63 22.34 30.06
CA THR A 316 -18.34 21.07 29.39
C THR A 316 -18.80 21.08 27.92
N LEU A 317 -19.99 21.62 27.67
CA LEU A 317 -20.55 21.77 26.33
C LEU A 317 -19.80 22.80 25.48
N SER A 318 -19.13 23.79 26.11
CA SER A 318 -18.19 24.70 25.44
C SER A 318 -16.95 23.97 24.95
N THR A 319 -16.33 23.17 25.82
CA THR A 319 -15.14 22.38 25.46
C THR A 319 -15.43 21.42 24.30
N ILE A 320 -16.59 20.75 24.33
CA ILE A 320 -17.03 19.84 23.25
C ILE A 320 -17.15 20.58 21.92
N ASP A 321 -17.75 21.78 21.92
CA ASP A 321 -17.97 22.61 20.73
C ASP A 321 -16.65 23.11 20.13
N ASP A 322 -15.71 23.53 20.97
CA ASP A 322 -14.36 23.94 20.55
C ASP A 322 -13.60 22.78 19.91
N ASP A 323 -13.65 21.60 20.54
CA ASP A 323 -13.01 20.39 19.99
C ASP A 323 -13.64 19.95 18.66
N LEU A 324 -14.98 19.99 18.58
CA LEU A 324 -15.72 19.70 17.36
C LEU A 324 -15.31 20.65 16.23
N THR A 325 -15.21 21.95 16.54
CA THR A 325 -14.79 22.99 15.59
C THR A 325 -13.35 22.78 15.13
N ARG A 326 -12.44 22.41 16.03
CA ARG A 326 -11.04 22.07 15.70
C ARG A 326 -10.97 20.87 14.75
N GLN A 327 -11.70 19.79 15.03
CA GLN A 327 -11.71 18.61 14.17
C GLN A 327 -12.30 18.91 12.79
N LYS A 328 -13.42 19.63 12.73
CA LYS A 328 -14.04 20.09 11.48
C LYS A 328 -13.07 20.91 10.63
N THR A 329 -12.29 21.79 11.26
CA THR A 329 -11.29 22.63 10.59
C THR A 329 -10.15 21.78 10.03
N LYS A 330 -9.63 20.83 10.81
CA LYS A 330 -8.60 19.88 10.33
C LYS A 330 -9.10 19.06 9.14
N LEU A 331 -10.31 18.52 9.21
CA LEU A 331 -10.91 17.75 8.11
C LEU A 331 -11.02 18.59 6.82
N LYS A 332 -11.40 19.87 6.94
CA LYS A 332 -11.50 20.79 5.80
C LYS A 332 -10.13 21.17 5.22
N GLY A 333 -9.11 21.32 6.05
CA GLY A 333 -7.75 21.68 5.63
C GLY A 333 -7.03 20.52 4.97
N ASP A 334 -6.98 19.37 5.64
CA ASP A 334 -6.17 18.24 5.22
C ASP A 334 -6.87 17.41 4.11
N TYR A 335 -8.21 17.47 4.02
CA TYR A 335 -9.02 16.57 3.18
C TYR A 335 -10.20 17.29 2.49
N SER A 336 -9.94 18.45 1.88
CA SER A 336 -10.96 19.35 1.32
C SER A 336 -11.93 18.71 0.30
N VAL A 337 -11.44 17.75 -0.50
CA VAL A 337 -12.24 17.04 -1.53
C VAL A 337 -13.33 16.17 -0.91
N VAL A 338 -13.07 15.61 0.27
CA VAL A 338 -13.93 14.63 0.96
C VAL A 338 -14.72 15.27 2.09
N ALA A 339 -14.22 16.36 2.64
CA ALA A 339 -14.83 17.07 3.77
C ALA A 339 -16.29 17.48 3.50
N ALA A 340 -16.64 17.81 2.25
CA ALA A 340 -17.96 18.30 1.87
C ALA A 340 -19.11 17.36 2.29
N GLU A 341 -18.89 16.04 2.25
CA GLU A 341 -19.90 15.04 2.62
C GLU A 341 -20.16 14.97 4.12
N PHE A 342 -19.14 15.23 4.95
CA PHE A 342 -19.23 15.14 6.41
C PHE A 342 -19.65 16.46 7.07
N LEU A 343 -19.45 17.61 6.42
CA LEU A 343 -19.81 18.93 6.95
C LEU A 343 -21.28 19.04 7.44
N PRO A 344 -22.29 18.48 6.74
CA PRO A 344 -23.66 18.46 7.23
C PRO A 344 -23.83 17.72 8.56
N LEU A 345 -23.06 16.66 8.82
CA LEU A 345 -23.11 15.90 10.06
C LEU A 345 -22.56 16.73 11.22
N TYR A 346 -21.40 17.37 11.05
CA TYR A 346 -20.85 18.29 12.06
C TYR A 346 -21.83 19.43 12.38
N ARG A 347 -22.50 20.00 11.37
CA ARG A 347 -23.51 21.05 11.56
C ARG A 347 -24.71 20.57 12.40
N LYS A 348 -25.12 19.31 12.26
CA LYS A 348 -26.18 18.74 13.10
C LYS A 348 -25.75 18.67 14.57
N LEU A 349 -24.49 18.34 14.86
CA LEU A 349 -23.96 18.36 16.23
C LEU A 349 -23.90 19.79 16.79
N GLU A 350 -23.38 20.75 16.03
CA GLU A 350 -23.33 22.17 16.43
C GLU A 350 -24.72 22.73 16.77
N ASN A 351 -25.73 22.44 15.94
CA ASN A 351 -27.11 22.83 16.19
C ASN A 351 -27.64 22.21 17.49
N ARG A 352 -27.31 20.96 17.76
CA ARG A 352 -27.73 20.25 18.97
C ARG A 352 -27.09 20.83 20.22
N ILE A 353 -25.80 21.15 20.17
CA ILE A 353 -25.06 21.86 21.23
C ILE A 353 -25.75 23.19 21.52
N THR A 354 -26.04 23.98 20.49
CA THR A 354 -26.69 25.29 20.62
C THR A 354 -28.07 25.17 21.27
N LEU A 355 -28.88 24.20 20.84
CA LEU A 355 -30.18 23.92 21.44
C LEU A 355 -30.06 23.54 22.92
N HIS A 356 -29.09 22.70 23.29
CA HIS A 356 -28.88 22.30 24.68
C HIS A 356 -28.46 23.49 25.56
N ARG A 357 -27.55 24.35 25.08
CA ARG A 357 -27.19 25.60 25.77
C ARG A 357 -28.41 26.48 26.01
N PHE A 358 -29.26 26.63 24.99
CA PHE A 358 -30.48 27.42 25.08
C PHE A 358 -31.46 26.87 26.12
N VAL A 359 -31.72 25.55 26.10
CA VAL A 359 -32.61 24.90 27.07
C VAL A 359 -32.09 25.05 28.51
N LEU A 360 -30.79 24.82 28.74
CA LEU A 360 -30.17 25.01 30.06
C LEU A 360 -30.26 26.46 30.54
N GLY A 361 -30.10 27.43 29.64
CA GLY A 361 -30.29 28.85 29.94
C GLY A 361 -31.73 29.17 30.38
N ILE A 362 -32.74 28.62 29.68
CA ILE A 362 -34.14 28.78 30.09
C ILE A 362 -34.38 28.22 31.48
N ILE A 363 -33.87 27.02 31.78
CA ILE A 363 -34.06 26.38 33.09
C ILE A 363 -33.49 27.25 34.20
N LEU A 364 -32.28 27.81 34.00
CA LEU A 364 -31.66 28.72 34.96
C LEU A 364 -32.55 29.96 35.24
N VAL A 365 -33.11 30.56 34.18
CA VAL A 365 -34.01 31.72 34.30
C VAL A 365 -35.28 31.35 35.06
N VAL A 366 -35.93 30.23 34.70
CA VAL A 366 -37.16 29.76 35.35
C VAL A 366 -36.92 29.48 36.83
N CYS A 367 -35.83 28.80 37.18
CA CYS A 367 -35.48 28.52 38.58
C CYS A 367 -35.16 29.80 39.37
N GLY A 368 -34.47 30.76 38.75
CA GLY A 368 -34.21 32.07 39.36
C GLY A 368 -35.50 32.84 39.66
N LEU A 369 -36.43 32.87 38.70
CA LEU A 369 -37.77 33.46 38.90
C LEU A 369 -38.57 32.73 39.98
N GLY A 370 -38.47 31.39 40.04
CA GLY A 370 -39.08 30.58 41.09
C GLY A 370 -38.58 30.95 42.48
N ALA A 371 -37.26 31.09 42.66
CA ALA A 371 -36.69 31.54 43.93
C ALA A 371 -37.17 32.94 44.33
N LEU A 372 -37.20 33.89 43.38
CA LEU A 372 -37.72 35.24 43.64
C LEU A 372 -39.20 35.23 44.04
N LEU A 373 -40.00 34.39 43.40
CA LEU A 373 -41.42 34.23 43.73
C LEU A 373 -41.61 33.62 45.12
N THR A 374 -40.80 32.64 45.51
CA THR A 374 -40.80 32.08 46.87
C THR A 374 -40.54 33.15 47.91
N TRP A 375 -39.51 33.99 47.72
CA TRP A 375 -39.23 35.11 48.62
C TRP A 375 -40.36 36.14 48.64
N ARG A 376 -40.97 36.44 47.49
CA ARG A 376 -42.13 37.33 47.44
C ARG A 376 -43.31 36.79 48.25
N ILE A 377 -43.61 35.50 48.13
CA ILE A 377 -44.68 34.85 48.90
C ILE A 377 -44.34 34.86 50.39
N TYR A 378 -43.09 34.58 50.75
CA TYR A 378 -42.60 34.66 52.13
C TYR A 378 -42.91 36.02 52.76
N PHE A 379 -42.54 37.14 52.09
CA PHE A 379 -42.81 38.49 52.58
C PHE A 379 -44.30 38.86 52.62
N GLN A 380 -45.15 38.24 51.79
CA GLN A 380 -46.59 38.47 51.83
C GLN A 380 -47.27 37.71 52.97
N LEU A 381 -46.84 36.47 53.24
CA LEU A 381 -47.42 35.61 54.27
C LEU A 381 -46.84 35.88 55.66
N THR A 382 -45.68 36.51 55.74
CA THR A 382 -44.95 36.81 56.97
C THR A 382 -44.85 38.32 57.16
N THR A 383 -45.74 38.89 57.98
CA THR A 383 -45.89 40.35 58.16
C THR A 383 -44.98 40.95 59.25
N LEU A 384 -44.14 40.12 59.87
CA LEU A 384 -43.16 40.55 60.88
C LEU A 384 -41.91 41.12 60.22
N MET A 385 -41.33 42.15 60.83
CA MET A 385 -40.00 42.60 60.42
C MET A 385 -38.97 41.51 60.77
N PRO A 386 -37.96 41.22 59.92
CA PRO A 386 -37.01 40.14 60.14
C PRO A 386 -36.18 40.23 61.44
N TRP A 387 -36.20 41.39 62.10
CA TRP A 387 -35.51 41.69 63.37
C TRP A 387 -36.46 41.82 64.57
N ALA A 388 -37.75 41.55 64.38
CA ALA A 388 -38.74 41.46 65.46
C ALA A 388 -38.68 40.10 66.19
N CYS A 389 -37.98 39.15 65.57
CA CYS A 389 -37.48 37.87 66.07
C CYS A 389 -35.96 37.86 65.81
#